data_AF-A0A1A8BLJ5-F1
#
_entry.id   AF-A0A1A8BLJ5-F1
#
_cell.length_a   1.000
_cell.length_b   1.000
_cell.length_c   1.000
_cell.angle_alpha   90.00
_cell.angle_beta   90.00
_cell.angle_gamma   90.00
#
_symmetry.space_group_name_H-M   'P 1'
#
loop_
_entity.id
_entity.type
_entity.pdbx_description
1 polymer ?
#
loop_
_entity_poly.entity_id
_entity_poly.type
_entity_poly.pdbx_seq_one_letter_code
_entity_poly.pdbx_strand_id
1 'polypeptide(L)'
;VVYVLKYNPAGAVVNASVSLVLGSVPEAAQLLDQLFQIQFIQEAGGEVAVHHSGNPGYVVGLPLVAGKRTTDGITRSINPRETLSLLTSAENQDCLLGPHQRSPVLFGLESTSGCTLRLDDIANCSLVSQLLLDVLRGPNYPQDVASFGNCSLDRSLDWVQIETDTSSTEAQGCSIPLSLHLDIEWTKYGTLGNPQAKIVSIKEVIQINTSSLDVLSGGSAVYPIRSSVSFIPVSAPAVPGLRATPTFNAKLPFDFFYPFV
;
A
#
# COMPACT_ATOMS: atom_id res chain seq x y z
N VAL A 1 -7.05 26.71 -5.62
CA VAL A 1 -8.48 26.76 -6.02
C VAL A 1 -9.05 25.36 -6.00
N VAL A 2 -10.28 25.17 -5.53
CA VAL A 2 -10.91 23.85 -5.50
C VAL A 2 -12.19 23.87 -6.32
N TYR A 3 -12.29 23.01 -7.32
CA TYR A 3 -13.50 22.80 -8.12
C TYR A 3 -14.17 21.49 -7.69
N VAL A 4 -15.49 21.48 -7.59
CA VAL A 4 -16.28 20.27 -7.36
C VAL A 4 -17.31 20.14 -8.46
N LEU A 5 -17.18 19.14 -9.33
CA LEU A 5 -18.15 18.83 -10.38
C LEU A 5 -19.00 17.65 -9.96
N LYS A 6 -20.32 17.81 -9.98
CA LYS A 6 -21.27 16.72 -9.84
C LYS A 6 -21.71 16.22 -11.20
N TYR A 7 -21.73 14.92 -11.40
CA TYR A 7 -22.16 14.30 -12.66
C TYR A 7 -23.21 13.21 -12.42
N ASN A 8 -24.09 13.00 -13.39
CA ASN A 8 -25.09 11.95 -13.35
C ASN A 8 -24.49 10.61 -13.85
N PRO A 9 -25.17 9.45 -13.68
CA PRO A 9 -24.69 8.17 -14.18
C PRO A 9 -24.44 8.10 -15.69
N ALA A 10 -25.01 8.99 -16.50
CA ALA A 10 -24.74 9.11 -17.93
C ALA A 10 -23.48 9.93 -18.26
N GLY A 11 -22.74 10.40 -17.25
CA GLY A 11 -21.51 11.19 -17.40
C GLY A 11 -21.74 12.68 -17.68
N ALA A 12 -22.98 13.16 -17.64
CA ALA A 12 -23.27 14.59 -17.82
C ALA A 12 -23.04 15.34 -16.50
N VAL A 13 -22.30 16.45 -16.55
CA VAL A 13 -22.10 17.34 -15.40
C VAL A 13 -23.42 18.04 -15.10
N VAL A 14 -23.97 17.80 -13.91
CA VAL A 14 -25.24 18.38 -13.43
C VAL A 14 -25.02 19.59 -12.53
N ASN A 15 -23.84 19.71 -11.90
CA ASN A 15 -23.51 20.84 -11.04
C ASN A 15 -22.00 21.09 -11.04
N ALA A 16 -21.55 22.33 -10.88
CA ALA A 16 -20.17 22.67 -10.64
C ALA A 16 -20.09 23.77 -9.59
N SER A 17 -19.25 23.58 -8.57
CA SER A 17 -18.93 24.61 -7.58
C SER A 17 -17.43 24.89 -7.55
N VAL A 18 -17.07 26.10 -7.15
CA VAL A 18 -15.68 26.53 -7.04
C VAL A 18 -15.46 27.23 -5.70
N SER A 19 -14.36 26.90 -5.04
CA SER A 19 -13.87 27.57 -3.83
C SER A 19 -12.57 28.29 -4.17
N LEU A 20 -12.61 29.61 -4.00
CA LEU A 20 -11.54 30.55 -4.32
C LEU A 20 -11.06 31.20 -3.03
N VAL A 21 -9.74 31.35 -2.89
CA VAL A 21 -9.14 32.23 -1.87
C VAL A 21 -8.79 33.53 -2.57
N LEU A 22 -9.32 34.64 -2.08
CA LEU A 22 -9.06 35.97 -2.63
C LEU A 22 -7.87 36.61 -1.91
N GLY A 23 -6.98 37.25 -2.68
CA GLY A 23 -5.79 37.93 -2.16
C GLY A 23 -5.37 39.07 -3.09
N SER A 24 -4.56 39.99 -2.56
CA SER A 24 -3.99 41.09 -3.35
C SER A 24 -2.82 40.58 -4.18
N VAL A 25 -2.80 40.89 -5.48
CA VAL A 25 -1.68 40.56 -6.38
C VAL A 25 -0.90 41.85 -6.64
N PRO A 26 0.44 41.89 -6.42
CA PRO A 26 1.25 43.07 -6.70
C PRO A 26 1.16 43.44 -8.18
N GLU A 27 1.05 44.72 -8.49
CA GLU A 27 0.94 45.22 -9.87
C GLU A 27 2.18 44.86 -10.73
N ALA A 28 3.32 44.62 -10.08
CA ALA A 28 4.56 44.16 -10.73
C ALA A 28 4.55 42.66 -11.11
N ALA A 29 3.62 41.85 -10.59
CA ALA A 29 3.51 40.44 -10.92
C ALA A 29 2.74 40.27 -12.24
N GLN A 30 3.47 40.12 -13.34
CA GLN A 30 2.89 39.92 -14.68
C GLN A 30 2.33 38.50 -14.90
N LEU A 31 2.73 37.52 -14.08
CA LEU A 31 2.25 36.14 -14.12
C LEU A 31 1.88 35.65 -12.72
N LEU A 32 0.74 34.97 -12.62
CA LEU A 32 0.24 34.34 -11.40
C LEU A 32 0.17 32.84 -11.60
N ASP A 33 1.00 32.09 -10.87
CA ASP A 33 0.91 30.63 -10.82
C ASP A 33 -0.14 30.23 -9.79
N GLN A 34 -1.17 29.51 -10.24
CA GLN A 34 -2.27 29.06 -9.39
C GLN A 34 -2.38 27.54 -9.40
N LEU A 35 -2.21 26.93 -8.22
CA LEU A 35 -2.53 25.52 -8.02
C LEU A 35 -4.04 25.33 -7.85
N PHE A 36 -4.58 24.35 -8.57
CA PHE A 36 -5.98 23.98 -8.46
C PHE A 36 -6.16 22.47 -8.25
N GLN A 37 -7.27 22.13 -7.60
CA GLN A 37 -7.73 20.76 -7.41
C GLN A 37 -9.14 20.64 -7.97
N ILE A 38 -9.44 19.51 -8.60
CA ILE A 38 -10.78 19.21 -9.11
C ILE A 38 -11.27 17.92 -8.46
N GLN A 39 -12.47 17.93 -7.91
CA GLN A 39 -13.16 16.76 -7.35
C GLN A 39 -14.40 16.45 -8.20
N PHE A 40 -14.61 15.17 -8.50
CA PHE A 40 -15.79 14.69 -9.22
C PHE A 40 -16.65 13.87 -8.27
N ILE A 41 -17.94 14.18 -8.16
CA ILE A 41 -18.88 13.51 -7.27
C ILE A 41 -20.08 13.03 -8.09
N GLN A 42 -20.35 11.74 -8.11
CA GLN A 42 -21.55 11.23 -8.77
C GLN A 42 -22.81 11.59 -7.97
N GLU A 43 -23.87 12.03 -8.63
CA GLU A 43 -25.18 12.26 -8.03
C GLU A 43 -25.72 10.95 -7.42
N ALA A 44 -26.26 11.03 -6.20
CA ALA A 44 -26.63 9.87 -5.38
C ALA A 44 -27.46 8.85 -6.19
N GLY A 45 -26.87 7.67 -6.43
CA GLY A 45 -27.42 6.65 -7.32
C GLY A 45 -26.37 5.78 -8.05
N GLY A 46 -25.08 6.09 -7.93
CA GLY A 46 -23.97 5.22 -8.37
C GLY A 46 -23.40 4.37 -7.23
N GLU A 47 -22.73 3.26 -7.58
CA GLU A 47 -21.98 2.39 -6.66
C GLU A 47 -21.22 3.22 -5.62
N VAL A 48 -21.25 2.73 -4.37
CA VAL A 48 -20.63 3.36 -3.19
C VAL A 48 -19.30 4.01 -3.58
N ALA A 49 -19.22 5.34 -3.47
CA ALA A 49 -18.11 6.15 -3.95
C ALA A 49 -16.76 5.54 -3.55
N VAL A 50 -16.11 4.86 -4.50
CA VAL A 50 -14.86 4.21 -4.17
C VAL A 50 -13.76 5.26 -4.16
N HIS A 51 -13.20 5.50 -2.98
CA HIS A 51 -12.07 6.41 -2.83
C HIS A 51 -10.87 5.86 -3.61
N HIS A 52 -10.51 6.56 -4.69
CA HIS A 52 -9.26 6.34 -5.40
C HIS A 52 -8.11 7.01 -4.63
N SER A 53 -6.97 6.35 -4.57
CA SER A 53 -5.77 6.84 -3.87
C SER A 53 -4.86 7.67 -4.77
N GLY A 54 -5.43 8.19 -5.86
CA GLY A 54 -4.80 9.03 -6.86
C GLY A 54 -5.30 8.73 -8.27
N ASN A 55 -4.90 9.53 -9.26
CA ASN A 55 -5.31 9.35 -10.66
C ASN A 55 -4.24 9.85 -11.64
N PRO A 56 -3.49 8.94 -12.32
CA PRO A 56 -3.41 7.50 -12.05
C PRO A 56 -2.51 7.14 -10.86
N GLY A 57 -1.40 7.86 -10.65
CA GLY A 57 -0.40 7.55 -9.63
C GLY A 57 -0.92 7.72 -8.20
N TYR A 58 -0.30 7.03 -7.24
CA TYR A 58 -0.61 7.22 -5.83
C TYR A 58 -0.28 8.65 -5.35
N VAL A 59 -1.13 9.19 -4.49
CA VAL A 59 -0.91 10.45 -3.77
C VAL A 59 -0.45 10.15 -2.36
N VAL A 60 0.61 10.83 -1.92
CA VAL A 60 1.17 10.67 -0.56
C VAL A 60 0.10 10.94 0.49
N GLY A 61 0.03 10.08 1.50
CA GLY A 61 -0.93 10.19 2.60
C GLY A 61 -2.31 9.59 2.31
N LEU A 62 -2.57 9.09 1.10
CA LEU A 62 -3.79 8.32 0.82
C LEU A 62 -3.57 6.81 1.05
N PRO A 63 -4.60 6.06 1.46
CA PRO A 63 -4.49 4.62 1.73
C PRO A 63 -4.03 3.81 0.52
N LEU A 64 -3.33 2.71 0.74
CA LEU A 64 -3.11 1.74 -0.33
C LEU A 64 -4.41 1.04 -0.73
N VAL A 65 -4.57 0.83 -2.04
CA VAL A 65 -5.70 0.08 -2.57
C VAL A 65 -5.30 -1.39 -2.57
N ALA A 66 -5.97 -2.19 -1.75
CA ALA A 66 -5.68 -3.61 -1.61
C ALA A 66 -6.96 -4.44 -1.72
N GLY A 67 -6.81 -5.68 -2.16
CA GLY A 67 -7.93 -6.58 -2.45
C GLY A 67 -7.58 -8.05 -2.30
N LYS A 68 -8.64 -8.86 -2.22
CA LYS A 68 -8.56 -10.32 -2.21
C LYS A 68 -8.82 -10.86 -3.60
N ARG A 69 -7.97 -11.79 -4.03
CA ARG A 69 -8.11 -12.51 -5.29
C ARG A 69 -9.11 -13.63 -5.14
N THR A 70 -10.14 -13.61 -5.98
CA THR A 70 -11.18 -14.63 -6.07
C THR A 70 -11.17 -15.24 -7.47
N THR A 71 -11.96 -16.29 -7.71
CA THR A 71 -12.12 -16.89 -9.04
C THR A 71 -12.68 -15.90 -10.06
N ASP A 72 -13.47 -14.93 -9.60
CA ASP A 72 -14.22 -14.01 -10.44
C ASP A 72 -13.52 -12.65 -10.61
N GLY A 73 -12.36 -12.46 -9.97
CA GLY A 73 -11.56 -11.22 -10.03
C GLY A 73 -11.08 -10.75 -8.65
N ILE A 74 -10.76 -9.45 -8.55
CA ILE A 74 -10.33 -8.82 -7.29
C ILE A 74 -11.54 -8.21 -6.58
N THR A 75 -11.69 -8.55 -5.30
CA THR A 75 -12.68 -7.93 -4.41
C THR A 75 -11.98 -7.02 -3.40
N ARG A 76 -12.54 -5.85 -3.11
CA ARG A 76 -11.97 -4.90 -2.13
C ARG A 76 -13.03 -4.38 -1.16
N SER A 77 -12.64 -4.13 0.09
CA SER A 77 -13.49 -3.37 1.02
C SER A 77 -13.49 -1.89 0.65
N ILE A 78 -14.64 -1.24 0.86
CA ILE A 78 -14.79 0.22 0.75
C ILE A 78 -14.13 0.95 1.93
N ASN A 79 -13.88 0.25 3.04
CA ASN A 79 -13.24 0.80 4.23
C ASN A 79 -11.75 0.44 4.22
N PRO A 80 -10.84 1.40 4.01
CA PRO A 80 -9.39 1.11 3.95
C PRO A 80 -8.82 0.56 5.27
N ARG A 81 -9.52 0.73 6.40
CA ARG A 81 -9.12 0.14 7.69
C ARG A 81 -9.35 -1.37 7.76
N GLU A 82 -10.18 -1.90 6.87
CA GLU A 82 -10.52 -3.32 6.79
C GLU A 82 -9.77 -4.04 5.66
N THR A 83 -8.77 -3.41 5.07
CA THR A 83 -7.88 -4.03 4.08
C THR A 83 -6.45 -4.09 4.62
N LEU A 84 -5.48 -3.50 3.92
CA LEU A 84 -4.09 -3.45 4.34
C LEU A 84 -3.90 -2.37 5.42
N SER A 85 -3.78 -2.80 6.67
CA SER A 85 -3.74 -1.90 7.82
C SER A 85 -2.72 -2.34 8.88
N LEU A 86 -2.12 -1.36 9.55
CA LEU A 86 -1.19 -1.57 10.65
C LEU A 86 -1.92 -1.38 11.97
N LEU A 87 -1.44 -2.09 12.99
CA LEU A 87 -1.82 -1.84 14.38
C LEU A 87 -1.57 -0.37 14.73
N THR A 88 -2.37 0.18 15.63
CA THR A 88 -2.02 1.42 16.32
C THR A 88 -1.89 1.13 17.80
N SER A 89 -0.88 1.71 18.46
CA SER A 89 -0.67 1.49 19.88
C SER A 89 -1.84 2.05 20.69
N ALA A 90 -2.46 1.20 21.49
CA ALA A 90 -3.55 1.54 22.42
C ALA A 90 -3.01 1.74 23.84
N GLU A 91 -3.80 2.36 24.72
CA GLU A 91 -3.39 2.68 26.11
C GLU A 91 -3.03 1.43 26.93
N ASN A 92 -3.77 0.33 26.77
CA ASN A 92 -3.51 -0.93 27.47
C ASN A 92 -2.30 -1.69 26.93
N GLN A 93 -1.84 -1.35 25.71
CA GLN A 93 -0.71 -1.96 25.01
C GLN A 93 -0.71 -3.50 25.03
N ASP A 94 -1.86 -4.16 25.10
CA ASP A 94 -1.94 -5.63 25.18
C ASP A 94 -2.42 -6.20 23.84
N CYS A 95 -1.65 -7.14 23.27
CA CYS A 95 -1.98 -7.80 22.00
C CYS A 95 -3.12 -8.80 22.10
N LEU A 96 -3.46 -9.30 23.30
CA LEU A 96 -4.52 -10.27 23.51
C LEU A 96 -5.86 -9.60 23.84
N LEU A 97 -5.85 -8.32 24.19
CA LEU A 97 -7.05 -7.55 24.54
C LEU A 97 -7.52 -6.70 23.35
N GLY A 98 -8.50 -7.23 22.61
CA GLY A 98 -9.22 -6.50 21.57
C GLY A 98 -10.32 -5.58 22.13
N PRO A 99 -10.89 -4.68 21.30
CA PRO A 99 -10.62 -4.49 19.87
C PRO A 99 -9.36 -3.67 19.60
N HIS A 100 -8.54 -4.09 18.62
CA HIS A 100 -7.35 -3.35 18.21
C HIS A 100 -7.71 -2.21 17.26
N GLN A 101 -7.28 -1.00 17.60
CA GLN A 101 -7.33 0.12 16.68
C GLN A 101 -6.29 -0.08 15.57
N ARG A 102 -6.64 0.32 14.35
CA ARG A 102 -5.80 0.16 13.16
C ARG A 102 -5.84 1.39 12.28
N SER A 103 -4.72 1.66 11.63
CA SER A 103 -4.59 2.68 10.60
C SER A 103 -4.36 2.01 9.25
N PRO A 104 -5.00 2.47 8.16
CA PRO A 104 -4.63 1.99 6.83
C PRO A 104 -3.16 2.32 6.55
N VAL A 105 -2.51 1.50 5.72
CA VAL A 105 -1.18 1.84 5.20
C VAL A 105 -1.34 3.03 4.24
N LEU A 106 -0.69 4.16 4.56
CA LEU A 106 -0.77 5.38 3.78
C LEU A 106 0.46 5.49 2.87
N PHE A 107 0.24 5.72 1.58
CA PHE A 107 1.32 5.78 0.59
C PHE A 107 2.37 6.85 0.97
N GLY A 108 3.65 6.47 0.96
CA GLY A 108 4.77 7.38 1.20
C GLY A 108 4.94 7.82 2.67
N LEU A 109 4.20 7.23 3.61
CA LEU A 109 4.34 7.50 5.04
C LEU A 109 4.82 6.24 5.77
N GLU A 110 6.09 6.24 6.15
CA GLU A 110 6.66 5.19 6.99
C GLU A 110 6.05 5.27 8.39
N SER A 111 5.77 4.12 8.97
CA SER A 111 5.22 4.05 10.33
C SER A 111 5.63 2.76 11.03
N THR A 112 5.70 2.82 12.35
CA THR A 112 5.98 1.68 13.21
C THR A 112 5.15 1.82 14.47
N SER A 113 4.49 0.73 14.85
CA SER A 113 3.61 0.65 16.01
C SER A 113 3.70 -0.75 16.62
N GLY A 114 3.04 -0.95 17.75
CA GLY A 114 3.03 -2.25 18.40
C GLY A 114 2.15 -2.34 19.63
N CYS A 115 2.11 -3.55 20.15
CA CYS A 115 1.52 -3.93 21.42
C CYS A 115 2.50 -4.86 22.15
N THR A 116 2.17 -5.24 23.37
CA THR A 116 2.95 -6.15 24.19
C THR A 116 2.17 -7.43 24.43
N LEU A 117 2.87 -8.55 24.39
CA LEU A 117 2.35 -9.86 24.72
C LEU A 117 2.82 -10.24 26.12
N ARG A 118 1.86 -10.63 26.96
CA ARG A 118 2.07 -11.22 28.28
C ARG A 118 1.36 -12.57 28.31
N LEU A 119 2.07 -13.61 28.72
CA LEU A 119 1.54 -14.98 28.83
C LEU A 119 1.63 -15.39 30.29
N ASP A 120 0.47 -15.55 30.93
CA ASP A 120 0.39 -15.83 32.37
C ASP A 120 0.37 -17.34 32.68
N ASP A 121 -0.23 -18.16 31.80
CA ASP A 121 -0.34 -19.62 31.95
C ASP A 121 0.28 -20.34 30.73
N ILE A 122 0.39 -21.68 30.80
CA ILE A 122 0.74 -22.55 29.66
C ILE A 122 -0.34 -22.42 28.58
N ALA A 123 -0.22 -21.38 27.75
CA ALA A 123 -1.12 -21.12 26.64
C ALA A 123 -0.76 -22.03 25.47
N ASN A 124 -1.75 -22.55 24.73
CA ASN A 124 -1.46 -23.32 23.54
C ASN A 124 -0.70 -22.44 22.53
N CYS A 125 0.59 -22.74 22.34
CA CYS A 125 1.47 -22.00 21.44
C CYS A 125 0.86 -21.78 20.05
N SER A 126 0.27 -22.83 19.47
CA SER A 126 -0.31 -22.74 18.12
C SER A 126 -1.44 -21.73 18.05
N LEU A 127 -2.26 -21.64 19.11
CA LEU A 127 -3.37 -20.71 19.23
C LEU A 127 -2.86 -19.27 19.40
N VAL A 128 -1.87 -19.07 20.29
CA VAL A 128 -1.25 -17.74 20.51
C VAL A 128 -0.58 -17.25 19.22
N SER A 129 0.13 -18.14 18.51
CA SER A 129 0.79 -17.82 17.25
C SER A 129 -0.21 -17.38 16.18
N GLN A 130 -1.32 -18.11 16.02
CA GLN A 130 -2.39 -17.74 15.07
C GLN A 130 -3.06 -16.42 15.46
N LEU A 131 -3.41 -16.26 16.73
CA LEU A 131 -4.02 -15.03 17.23
C LEU A 131 -3.10 -13.81 16.99
N LEU A 132 -1.81 -13.93 17.28
CA LEU A 132 -0.87 -12.85 17.05
C LEU A 132 -0.66 -12.55 15.57
N LEU A 133 -0.69 -13.55 14.70
CA LEU A 133 -0.64 -13.34 13.27
C LEU A 133 -1.88 -12.57 12.79
N ASP A 134 -3.06 -12.91 13.29
CA ASP A 134 -4.32 -12.20 12.99
C ASP A 134 -4.30 -10.78 13.55
N VAL A 135 -3.70 -10.57 14.72
CA VAL A 135 -3.47 -9.24 15.30
C VAL A 135 -2.49 -8.45 14.45
N LEU A 136 -1.41 -9.05 13.94
CA LEU A 136 -0.45 -8.38 13.06
C LEU A 136 -1.07 -8.01 11.70
N ARG A 137 -1.79 -8.93 11.05
CA ARG A 137 -2.40 -8.73 9.73
C ARG A 137 -3.70 -7.93 9.75
N GLY A 138 -4.46 -8.02 10.83
CA GLY A 138 -5.76 -7.40 10.95
C GLY A 138 -6.87 -8.14 10.21
N PRO A 139 -8.10 -7.61 10.29
CA PRO A 139 -9.24 -8.24 9.64
C PRO A 139 -9.10 -8.19 8.12
N ASN A 140 -9.52 -9.26 7.44
CA ASN A 140 -9.61 -9.31 5.99
C ASN A 140 -8.31 -9.03 5.22
N TYR A 141 -7.18 -9.53 5.71
CA TYR A 141 -5.88 -9.34 5.06
C TYR A 141 -5.92 -9.65 3.53
N PRO A 142 -5.48 -8.71 2.68
CA PRO A 142 -5.54 -8.84 1.23
C PRO A 142 -4.42 -9.74 0.69
N GLN A 143 -4.54 -10.17 -0.57
CA GLN A 143 -3.48 -10.89 -1.29
C GLN A 143 -2.77 -10.01 -2.31
N ASP A 144 -3.43 -8.94 -2.75
CA ASP A 144 -2.94 -8.07 -3.81
C ASP A 144 -3.10 -6.59 -3.43
N VAL A 145 -2.18 -5.78 -3.94
CA VAL A 145 -2.19 -4.33 -3.87
C VAL A 145 -2.18 -3.76 -5.28
N ALA A 146 -2.99 -2.74 -5.55
CA ALA A 146 -3.01 -2.11 -6.86
C ALA A 146 -1.70 -1.37 -7.14
N SER A 147 -1.18 -1.50 -8.36
CA SER A 147 0.01 -0.78 -8.83
C SER A 147 -0.22 0.74 -8.87
N PHE A 148 -1.44 1.19 -9.14
CA PHE A 148 -1.84 2.59 -9.29
C PHE A 148 -3.04 2.94 -8.40
N GLY A 149 -3.17 4.21 -8.01
CA GLY A 149 -4.22 4.70 -7.11
C GLY A 149 -5.63 4.67 -7.69
N ASN A 150 -5.77 4.61 -9.03
CA ASN A 150 -7.04 4.52 -9.74
C ASN A 150 -7.33 3.14 -10.36
N CYS A 151 -6.63 2.09 -9.95
CA CYS A 151 -6.75 0.77 -10.57
C CYS A 151 -8.19 0.23 -10.57
N SER A 152 -8.62 -0.34 -11.70
CA SER A 152 -9.91 -1.06 -11.81
C SER A 152 -9.79 -2.47 -11.24
N LEU A 153 -10.91 -3.01 -10.77
CA LEU A 153 -11.01 -4.40 -10.30
C LEU A 153 -10.88 -5.42 -11.45
N ASP A 154 -11.25 -5.03 -12.68
CA ASP A 154 -11.25 -5.92 -13.85
C ASP A 154 -9.85 -6.15 -14.46
N ARG A 155 -8.85 -5.39 -14.01
CA ARG A 155 -7.49 -5.39 -14.60
C ARG A 155 -6.50 -6.12 -13.72
N SER A 156 -6.52 -7.45 -13.74
CA SER A 156 -5.65 -8.29 -12.89
C SER A 156 -4.14 -8.00 -13.01
N LEU A 157 -3.66 -7.62 -14.21
CA LEU A 157 -2.24 -7.29 -14.46
C LEU A 157 -1.76 -6.01 -13.76
N ASP A 158 -2.69 -5.14 -13.36
CA ASP A 158 -2.38 -3.90 -12.64
C ASP A 158 -2.30 -4.14 -11.12
N TRP A 159 -2.45 -5.38 -10.66
CA TRP A 159 -2.33 -5.78 -9.24
C TRP A 159 -1.01 -6.50 -8.97
N VAL A 160 -0.40 -6.16 -7.85
CA VAL A 160 0.86 -6.71 -7.34
C VAL A 160 0.54 -7.62 -6.17
N GLN A 161 1.00 -8.86 -6.23
CA GLN A 161 0.80 -9.83 -5.15
C GLN A 161 1.70 -9.50 -3.95
N ILE A 162 1.17 -9.68 -2.75
CA ILE A 162 1.95 -9.59 -1.51
C ILE A 162 2.77 -10.86 -1.35
N GLU A 163 4.09 -10.71 -1.40
CA GLU A 163 5.03 -11.81 -1.16
C GLU A 163 5.32 -11.93 0.34
N THR A 164 4.98 -13.06 0.95
CA THR A 164 5.27 -13.31 2.37
C THR A 164 6.60 -14.03 2.52
N ASP A 165 7.49 -13.45 3.33
CA ASP A 165 8.75 -14.04 3.76
C ASP A 165 8.73 -14.21 5.27
N THR A 166 9.10 -15.40 5.74
CA THR A 166 9.08 -15.74 7.16
C THR A 166 10.49 -16.08 7.60
N SER A 167 11.06 -15.21 8.44
CA SER A 167 12.35 -15.42 9.04
C SER A 167 12.18 -16.12 10.39
N SER A 168 12.67 -17.36 10.49
CA SER A 168 12.70 -18.12 11.74
C SER A 168 14.12 -18.42 12.18
N THR A 169 14.37 -18.30 13.48
CA THR A 169 15.52 -18.93 14.13
C THR A 169 15.21 -20.42 14.36
N GLU A 170 16.21 -21.27 14.45
CA GLU A 170 16.09 -22.75 14.33
C GLU A 170 15.03 -23.42 15.24
N ALA A 171 14.58 -24.59 14.76
CA ALA A 171 13.33 -25.24 15.13
C ALA A 171 13.46 -26.25 16.29
N GLN A 172 13.33 -25.77 17.52
CA GLN A 172 12.79 -26.56 18.64
C GLN A 172 12.09 -25.63 19.63
N GLY A 173 10.80 -25.35 19.43
CA GLY A 173 10.04 -24.52 20.35
C GLY A 173 8.72 -23.99 19.80
N CYS A 174 8.15 -23.05 20.53
CA CYS A 174 6.97 -22.30 20.15
C CYS A 174 7.34 -21.20 19.15
N SER A 175 6.71 -21.21 17.96
CA SER A 175 6.91 -20.23 16.90
C SER A 175 5.98 -19.03 17.08
N ILE A 176 6.44 -17.97 17.76
CA ILE A 176 5.66 -16.76 17.99
C ILE A 176 6.04 -15.67 16.97
N PRO A 177 5.08 -15.12 16.20
CA PRO A 177 5.34 -13.99 15.32
C PRO A 177 5.50 -12.72 16.17
N LEU A 178 6.71 -12.16 16.19
CA LEU A 178 7.04 -10.96 16.96
C LEU A 178 6.84 -9.69 16.15
N SER A 179 7.00 -9.76 14.83
CA SER A 179 6.81 -8.58 14.00
C SER A 179 6.31 -8.89 12.61
N LEU A 180 5.62 -7.91 12.03
CA LEU A 180 5.25 -7.83 10.63
C LEU A 180 5.78 -6.53 10.07
N HIS A 181 6.66 -6.62 9.07
CA HIS A 181 7.18 -5.49 8.32
C HIS A 181 6.69 -5.55 6.87
N LEU A 182 6.24 -4.42 6.34
CA LEU A 182 5.89 -4.27 4.92
C LEU A 182 6.97 -3.45 4.21
N ASP A 183 7.71 -4.11 3.31
CA ASP A 183 8.61 -3.43 2.37
C ASP A 183 7.84 -3.13 1.09
N ILE A 184 7.62 -1.85 0.80
CA ILE A 184 6.84 -1.43 -0.37
C ILE A 184 7.79 -0.72 -1.34
N GLU A 185 8.11 -1.40 -2.42
CA GLU A 185 8.93 -0.83 -3.49
C GLU A 185 8.06 -0.03 -4.47
N TRP A 186 8.48 1.18 -4.77
CA TRP A 186 7.74 2.08 -5.64
C TRP A 186 8.65 2.88 -6.57
N THR A 187 8.05 3.38 -7.65
CA THR A 187 8.75 4.13 -8.69
C THR A 187 7.90 5.26 -9.26
N LYS A 188 8.54 6.21 -9.92
CA LYS A 188 7.89 7.24 -10.72
C LYS A 188 7.81 6.79 -12.18
N TYR A 189 6.60 6.52 -12.65
CA TYR A 189 6.31 6.10 -14.02
C TYR A 189 5.78 7.27 -14.87
N GLY A 190 6.15 7.34 -16.14
CA GLY A 190 5.64 8.36 -17.08
C GLY A 190 6.68 9.40 -17.48
N THR A 191 6.21 10.57 -17.92
CA THR A 191 7.08 11.65 -18.41
C THR A 191 7.72 12.42 -17.26
N LEU A 192 8.86 13.09 -17.53
CA LEU A 192 9.54 13.92 -16.53
C LEU A 192 8.65 15.05 -15.99
N GLY A 193 7.79 15.63 -16.85
CA GLY A 193 6.90 16.72 -16.49
C GLY A 193 5.64 16.29 -15.71
N ASN A 194 5.28 15.00 -15.73
CA ASN A 194 4.13 14.50 -14.99
C ASN A 194 4.31 13.04 -14.52
N PRO A 195 5.30 12.75 -13.66
CA PRO A 195 5.56 11.41 -13.17
C PRO A 195 4.44 10.94 -12.22
N GLN A 196 4.06 9.68 -12.35
CA GLN A 196 3.00 9.03 -11.60
C GLN A 196 3.60 7.99 -10.66
N ALA A 197 3.29 8.06 -9.37
CA ALA A 197 3.77 7.08 -8.41
C ALA A 197 3.09 5.72 -8.63
N LYS A 198 3.91 4.67 -8.79
CA LYS A 198 3.49 3.30 -9.06
C LYS A 198 4.14 2.35 -8.05
N ILE A 199 3.36 1.46 -7.44
CA ILE A 199 3.89 0.35 -6.63
C ILE A 199 4.40 -0.74 -7.57
N VAL A 200 5.60 -1.25 -7.29
CA VAL A 200 6.29 -2.25 -8.11
C VAL A 200 6.22 -3.62 -7.44
N SER A 201 6.53 -3.68 -6.16
CA SER A 201 6.51 -4.90 -5.36
C SER A 201 6.09 -4.56 -3.92
N ILE A 202 5.55 -5.56 -3.22
CA ILE A 202 5.29 -5.46 -1.79
C ILE A 202 5.66 -6.80 -1.15
N LYS A 203 6.48 -6.72 -0.11
CA LYS A 203 6.95 -7.88 0.64
C LYS A 203 6.54 -7.76 2.10
N GLU A 204 5.86 -8.78 2.62
CA GLU A 204 5.53 -8.95 4.02
C GLU A 204 6.62 -9.81 4.67
N VAL A 205 7.37 -9.24 5.61
CA VAL A 205 8.40 -9.93 6.38
C VAL A 205 7.90 -10.19 7.79
N ILE A 206 7.70 -11.47 8.12
CA ILE A 206 7.29 -11.90 9.45
C ILE A 206 8.53 -12.41 10.18
N GLN A 207 8.82 -11.82 11.34
CA GLN A 207 9.89 -12.31 12.22
C GLN A 207 9.30 -13.24 13.27
N ILE A 208 9.77 -14.48 13.29
CA ILE A 208 9.36 -15.51 14.24
C ILE A 208 10.51 -15.79 15.20
N ASN A 209 10.22 -15.77 16.50
CA ASN A 209 11.13 -16.29 17.50
C ASN A 209 10.68 -17.69 17.93
N THR A 210 11.63 -18.63 17.93
CA THR A 210 11.46 -19.99 18.41
C THR A 210 12.01 -20.08 19.83
N SER A 211 11.13 -20.01 20.82
CA SER A 211 11.48 -20.17 22.24
C SER A 211 10.63 -21.26 22.87
N SER A 212 11.12 -21.95 23.90
CA SER A 212 10.29 -22.91 24.62
C SER A 212 9.12 -22.19 25.31
N LEU A 213 7.93 -22.79 25.25
CA LEU A 213 6.71 -22.20 25.83
C LEU A 213 6.85 -21.94 27.33
N ASP A 214 7.65 -22.76 28.03
CA ASP A 214 7.94 -22.61 29.46
C ASP A 214 8.71 -21.31 29.77
N VAL A 215 9.58 -20.85 28.86
CA VAL A 215 10.28 -19.57 28.98
C VAL A 215 9.35 -18.40 28.69
N LEU A 216 8.39 -18.60 27.78
CA LEU A 216 7.40 -17.60 27.40
C LEU A 216 6.30 -17.43 28.48
N SER A 217 5.96 -18.51 29.19
CA SER A 217 4.83 -18.59 30.15
C SER A 217 5.26 -18.40 31.61
N GLY A 218 6.53 -18.03 31.86
CA GLY A 218 7.13 -17.95 33.21
C GLY A 218 6.77 -16.72 34.05
N GLY A 219 5.68 -16.00 33.73
CA GLY A 219 5.04 -15.03 34.64
C GLY A 219 5.62 -13.61 34.72
N SER A 220 6.59 -13.22 33.89
CA SER A 220 7.04 -11.80 33.81
C SER A 220 7.65 -11.37 32.47
N ALA A 221 7.72 -12.26 31.47
CA ALA A 221 8.31 -11.92 30.18
C ALA A 221 7.30 -11.12 29.34
N VAL A 222 7.71 -9.90 28.96
CA VAL A 222 6.91 -9.02 28.09
C VAL A 222 7.55 -8.99 26.71
N TYR A 223 6.84 -9.50 25.71
CA TYR A 223 7.34 -9.53 24.33
C TYR A 223 6.75 -8.37 23.52
N PRO A 224 7.58 -7.49 22.93
CA PRO A 224 7.07 -6.43 22.07
C PRO A 224 6.68 -7.02 20.71
N ILE A 225 5.41 -6.87 20.35
CA ILE A 225 4.89 -7.22 19.04
C ILE A 225 4.83 -5.95 18.18
N ARG A 226 5.44 -5.97 17.00
CA ARG A 226 5.64 -4.78 16.18
C ARG A 226 5.02 -4.91 14.79
N SER A 227 4.41 -3.84 14.32
CA SER A 227 3.90 -3.69 12.95
C SER A 227 4.54 -2.45 12.33
N SER A 228 5.04 -2.57 11.11
CA SER A 228 5.79 -1.47 10.48
C SER A 228 5.72 -1.50 8.96
N VAL A 229 5.98 -0.35 8.34
CA VAL A 229 5.99 -0.18 6.89
C VAL A 229 7.10 0.76 6.45
N SER A 230 7.77 0.40 5.35
CA SER A 230 8.81 1.20 4.69
C SER A 230 8.45 1.42 3.21
N PHE A 231 8.81 2.58 2.65
CA PHE A 231 8.58 2.91 1.25
C PHE A 231 9.90 3.10 0.51
N ILE A 232 10.29 2.11 -0.30
CA ILE A 232 11.62 2.04 -0.93
C ILE A 232 11.53 2.51 -2.39
N PRO A 233 12.17 3.63 -2.77
CA PRO A 233 12.21 4.06 -4.16
C PRO A 233 13.19 3.20 -4.97
N VAL A 234 12.72 2.49 -6.00
CA VAL A 234 13.56 1.57 -6.80
C VAL A 234 14.10 2.18 -8.10
N SER A 235 13.81 3.46 -8.37
CA SER A 235 14.29 4.17 -9.55
C SER A 235 15.26 5.28 -9.20
N ALA A 236 16.32 5.42 -10.00
CA ALA A 236 17.16 6.60 -9.97
C ALA A 236 16.34 7.88 -10.26
N PRO A 237 16.76 9.04 -9.74
CA PRO A 237 16.14 10.31 -10.07
C PRO A 237 16.07 10.52 -11.58
N ALA A 238 14.92 10.98 -12.08
CA ALA A 238 14.76 11.26 -13.49
C ALA A 238 15.60 12.49 -13.88
N VAL A 239 16.48 12.34 -14.87
CA VAL A 239 17.35 13.40 -15.38
C VAL A 239 16.80 13.89 -16.74
N PRO A 240 16.76 15.21 -17.00
CA PRO A 240 16.41 15.72 -18.32
C PRO A 240 17.37 15.19 -19.39
N GLY A 241 16.84 14.55 -20.42
CA GLY A 241 17.63 14.03 -21.54
C GLY A 241 16.83 13.12 -22.45
N LEU A 242 17.37 12.87 -23.64
CA LEU A 242 16.88 11.81 -24.52
C LEU A 242 17.31 10.45 -23.94
N ARG A 243 16.39 9.49 -23.88
CA ARG A 243 16.79 8.09 -23.62
C ARG A 243 17.80 7.68 -24.68
N ALA A 244 18.85 6.97 -24.25
CA ALA A 244 19.78 6.37 -25.18
C ALA A 244 19.02 5.48 -26.18
N THR A 245 19.37 5.58 -27.46
CA THR A 245 18.82 4.73 -28.51
C THR A 245 19.09 3.27 -28.14
N PRO A 246 18.07 2.39 -28.06
CA PRO A 246 18.30 1.00 -27.67
C PRO A 246 19.25 0.35 -28.67
N THR A 247 20.32 -0.26 -28.17
CA THR A 247 21.25 -1.02 -29.01
C THR A 247 20.62 -2.34 -29.38
N PHE A 248 20.20 -2.49 -30.64
CA PHE A 248 19.67 -3.75 -31.15
C PHE A 248 20.84 -4.71 -31.45
N ASN A 249 20.99 -5.75 -30.63
CA ASN A 249 22.03 -6.77 -30.83
C ASN A 249 21.50 -7.84 -31.80
N ALA A 250 21.39 -7.49 -33.09
CA ALA A 250 21.04 -8.44 -34.13
C ALA A 250 22.23 -9.36 -34.43
N LYS A 251 22.08 -10.66 -34.15
CA LYS A 251 22.92 -11.68 -34.78
C LYS A 251 22.21 -12.17 -36.03
N LEU A 252 22.75 -11.84 -37.19
CA LEU A 252 22.27 -12.38 -38.45
C LEU A 252 22.78 -13.82 -38.63
N PRO A 253 21.96 -14.73 -39.17
CA PRO A 253 22.43 -16.03 -39.64
C PRO A 253 23.57 -15.90 -40.66
N PHE A 254 24.40 -16.92 -40.76
CA PHE A 254 25.59 -16.92 -41.65
C PHE A 254 25.24 -16.70 -43.13
N ASP A 255 24.04 -17.07 -43.53
CA ASP A 255 23.53 -17.08 -44.91
C ASP A 255 22.58 -15.91 -45.22
N PHE A 256 22.50 -14.89 -44.36
CA PHE A 256 21.56 -13.76 -44.52
C PHE A 256 21.67 -13.06 -45.90
N PHE A 257 22.86 -13.06 -46.51
CA PHE A 257 23.10 -12.45 -47.82
C PHE A 257 23.17 -13.46 -48.98
N TYR A 258 22.90 -14.75 -48.79
CA TYR A 258 22.96 -15.71 -49.90
C TYR A 258 21.76 -15.56 -50.86
N PRO A 259 21.93 -15.49 -52.19
CA PRO A 259 23.18 -15.53 -53.00
C PRO A 259 23.59 -14.14 -53.54
N PHE A 260 23.26 -13.06 -52.85
CA PHE A 260 23.36 -11.68 -53.33
C PHE A 260 24.74 -11.02 -53.10
N VAL A 261 25.75 -11.78 -52.67
CA VAL A 261 27.17 -11.39 -52.58
C VAL A 261 28.04 -12.28 -53.44
#